data_AF-A0A351CZ37-F1
#
_entry.id   AF-A0A351CZ37-F1
#
_cell.length_a   1.000
_cell.length_b   1.000
_cell.length_c   1.000
_cell.angle_alpha   90.00
_cell.angle_beta   90.00
_cell.angle_gamma   90.00
#
_symmetry.space_group_name_H-M   'P 1'
#
loop_
_entity.id
_entity.type
_entity.pdbx_description
1 polymer ?
#
loop_
_entity_poly.entity_id
_entity_poly.type
_entity_poly.pdbx_seq_one_letter_code
_entity_poly.pdbx_strand_id
1 'polypeptide(L)'
;GRHLNIALLGSIEIVQASIVLLASGAIVAATKHGNHARVRILTDRLNPALSARLNYFTALISTIYSLLMAVGCAWVIWEVWTEHERSEILHIPLAWLRLLLLVALVSVSAYFLCSRFGVSKK
;
A
#
# COMPACT_ATOMS: atom_id res chain seq x y z
N GLY A 1 4.69 -18.12 21.83
CA GLY A 1 5.42 -19.38 21.62
C GLY A 1 6.48 -19.61 22.67
N ARG A 2 7.64 -18.94 22.54
CA ARG A 2 8.83 -19.15 23.39
C ARG A 2 8.63 -18.98 24.90
N HIS A 3 7.73 -18.10 25.35
CA HIS A 3 7.43 -17.91 26.78
C HIS A 3 6.34 -18.84 27.33
N LEU A 4 5.62 -19.55 26.45
CA LEU A 4 4.57 -20.50 26.83
C LEU A 4 4.96 -21.96 26.51
N ASN A 5 6.13 -22.19 25.90
CA ASN A 5 6.57 -23.49 25.38
C ASN A 5 5.62 -24.16 24.37
N ILE A 6 4.69 -23.39 23.79
CA ILE A 6 3.78 -23.87 22.75
C ILE A 6 4.33 -23.43 21.40
N ALA A 7 4.69 -24.39 20.54
CA ALA A 7 4.98 -24.12 19.13
C ALA A 7 3.65 -23.77 18.45
N LEU A 8 3.46 -22.47 18.18
CA LEU A 8 2.26 -21.98 17.52
C LEU A 8 2.46 -22.19 16.01
N LEU A 9 2.15 -23.41 15.58
CA LEU A 9 2.12 -23.82 14.18
C LEU A 9 1.24 -22.83 13.39
N GLY A 10 1.72 -22.37 12.23
CA GLY A 10 1.01 -21.38 11.44
C GLY A 10 1.21 -19.92 11.88
N SER A 11 2.01 -19.63 12.91
CA SER A 11 2.16 -18.26 13.45
C SER A 11 2.78 -17.27 12.47
N ILE A 12 3.71 -17.72 11.62
CA ILE A 12 4.31 -16.90 10.58
C ILE A 12 3.25 -16.54 9.54
N GLU A 13 2.48 -17.53 9.10
CA GLU A 13 1.42 -17.34 8.10
C GLU A 13 0.32 -16.41 8.59
N ILE A 14 -0.10 -16.57 9.85
CA ILE A 14 -1.12 -15.72 10.47
C ILE A 14 -0.61 -14.28 10.55
N VAL A 15 0.64 -14.09 11.01
CA VAL A 15 1.25 -12.76 11.10
C VAL A 15 1.40 -12.15 9.72
N GLN A 16 1.85 -12.91 8.73
CA GLN A 16 2.01 -12.44 7.36
C GLN A 16 0.67 -12.03 6.75
N ALA A 17 -0.36 -12.85 6.88
CA ALA A 17 -1.72 -12.52 6.41
C ALA A 17 -2.26 -11.27 7.10
N SER A 18 -2.06 -11.17 8.42
CA SER A 18 -2.51 -10.02 9.22
C SER A 18 -1.79 -8.73 8.81
N ILE A 19 -0.46 -8.77 8.62
CA ILE A 19 0.33 -7.62 8.18
C ILE A 19 -0.12 -7.16 6.80
N VAL A 20 -0.31 -8.07 5.85
CA VAL A 20 -0.76 -7.70 4.50
C VAL A 20 -2.13 -7.04 4.55
N LEU A 21 -3.08 -7.60 5.31
CA LEU A 21 -4.42 -7.02 5.48
C LEU A 21 -4.36 -5.63 6.12
N LEU A 22 -3.65 -5.50 7.24
CA LEU A 22 -3.53 -4.25 7.98
C LEU A 22 -2.79 -3.18 7.17
N ALA A 23 -1.67 -3.52 6.54
CA ALA A 23 -0.89 -2.58 5.74
C ALA A 23 -1.67 -2.09 4.52
N SER A 24 -2.34 -3.01 3.81
CA SER A 24 -3.17 -2.67 2.64
C SER A 24 -4.36 -1.80 3.02
N GLY A 25 -5.04 -2.10 4.13
CA GLY A 25 -6.12 -1.27 4.65
C GLY A 25 -5.62 0.10 5.10
N ALA A 26 -4.52 0.13 5.86
CA ALA A 26 -3.94 1.36 6.40
C ALA A 26 -3.46 2.31 5.31
N ILE A 27 -2.78 1.81 4.27
CA ILE A 27 -2.28 2.66 3.19
C ILE A 27 -3.45 3.29 2.41
N VAL A 28 -4.49 2.52 2.09
CA VAL A 28 -5.69 3.04 1.40
C VAL A 28 -6.43 4.04 2.28
N ALA A 29 -6.62 3.74 3.56
CA ALA A 29 -7.29 4.63 4.51
C ALA A 29 -6.51 5.94 4.69
N ALA A 30 -5.19 5.87 4.88
CA ALA A 30 -4.33 7.04 5.02
C ALA A 30 -4.34 7.91 3.76
N THR A 31 -4.34 7.31 2.57
CA THR A 31 -4.46 8.03 1.30
C THR A 31 -5.78 8.77 1.17
N LYS A 32 -6.91 8.12 1.49
CA LYS A 32 -8.24 8.76 1.44
C LYS A 32 -8.35 9.95 2.39
N HIS A 33 -7.81 9.84 3.60
CA HIS A 33 -7.85 10.93 4.58
C HIS A 33 -6.81 12.02 4.32
N GLY A 34 -5.96 11.88 3.30
CA GLY A 34 -4.88 12.83 3.03
C GLY A 34 -3.84 12.88 4.14
N ASN A 35 -3.73 11.81 4.94
CA ASN A 35 -2.84 11.69 6.09
C ASN A 35 -1.39 11.34 5.71
N HIS A 36 -1.03 11.43 4.43
CA HIS A 36 0.38 11.43 4.04
C HIS A 36 1.03 12.63 4.72
N ALA A 37 1.84 12.36 5.75
CA ALA A 37 2.30 13.30 6.77
C ALA A 37 2.53 14.72 6.21
N ARG A 38 1.51 15.58 6.33
CA ARG A 38 1.61 17.00 6.04
C ARG A 38 1.97 17.69 7.33
N VAL A 39 3.15 18.30 7.36
CA VAL A 39 3.55 19.17 8.48
C VAL A 39 2.77 20.47 8.35
N ARG A 40 1.48 20.45 8.75
CA ARG A 40 0.56 21.60 8.68
C ARG A 40 1.15 22.85 9.33
N ILE A 41 1.89 22.67 10.42
CA ILE A 41 2.62 23.74 11.12
C ILE A 41 3.56 24.52 10.19
N LEU A 42 4.21 23.85 9.23
CA LEU A 42 5.09 24.49 8.25
C LEU A 42 4.32 24.98 7.02
N THR A 43 3.41 24.16 6.49
CA THR A 43 2.70 24.47 5.25
C THR A 43 1.67 25.59 5.40
N ASP A 44 1.11 25.78 6.59
CA ASP A 44 0.13 26.84 6.87
C ASP A 44 0.81 28.22 6.96
N ARG A 45 2.15 28.26 7.11
CA ARG A 45 2.95 29.50 7.12
C ARG A 45 3.51 29.88 5.74
N LEU A 46 3.32 29.04 4.74
CA LEU A 46 3.82 29.28 3.38
C LEU A 46 2.80 30.04 2.54
N ASN A 47 3.29 30.85 1.61
CA ASN A 47 2.44 31.52 0.62
C ASN A 47 1.58 30.45 -0.13
N PRO A 48 0.27 30.67 -0.33
CA PRO A 48 -0.63 29.73 -1.00
C PRO A 48 -0.09 29.19 -2.34
N ALA A 49 0.64 29.98 -3.12
CA ALA A 49 1.26 29.51 -4.37
C ALA A 49 2.36 28.45 -4.16
N LEU A 50 3.17 28.60 -3.11
CA LEU A 50 4.23 27.66 -2.77
C LEU A 50 3.65 26.37 -2.18
N SER A 51 2.62 26.50 -1.32
CA SER A 51 1.87 25.37 -0.77
C SER A 51 1.21 24.54 -1.87
N ALA A 52 0.60 25.19 -2.88
CA ALA A 52 0.02 24.50 -4.04
C ALA A 52 1.05 23.71 -4.86
N ARG A 53 2.25 24.27 -5.06
CA ARG A 53 3.37 23.61 -5.74
C ARG A 53 3.89 22.42 -4.95
N LEU A 54 4.14 22.57 -3.65
CA LEU A 54 4.59 21.46 -2.80
C LEU A 54 3.57 20.32 -2.78
N ASN A 55 2.29 20.63 -2.66
CA ASN A 55 1.23 19.64 -2.72
C ASN A 55 1.18 18.89 -4.07
N TYR A 56 1.48 19.57 -5.18
CA TYR A 56 1.60 18.94 -6.49
C TYR A 56 2.80 18.00 -6.56
N PHE A 57 3.98 18.44 -6.09
CA PHE A 57 5.18 17.59 -6.06
C PHE A 57 5.00 16.37 -5.16
N THR A 58 4.42 16.54 -3.96
CA THR A 58 4.11 15.40 -3.08
C THR A 58 3.19 14.42 -3.77
N ALA A 59 2.12 14.88 -4.43
CA ALA A 59 1.20 14.00 -5.16
C ALA A 59 1.91 13.26 -6.31
N LEU A 60 2.77 13.95 -7.08
CA LEU A 60 3.55 13.36 -8.16
C LEU A 60 4.47 12.26 -7.66
N ILE A 61 5.26 12.55 -6.62
CA ILE A 61 6.20 11.59 -6.02
C ILE A 61 5.45 10.39 -5.42
N SER A 62 4.34 10.63 -4.70
CA SER A 62 3.52 9.55 -4.16
C SER A 62 2.92 8.67 -5.25
N THR A 63 2.48 9.26 -6.37
CA THR A 63 1.98 8.51 -7.54
C THR A 63 3.07 7.63 -8.13
N ILE A 64 4.25 8.20 -8.40
CA ILE A 64 5.38 7.45 -8.98
C ILE A 64 5.81 6.32 -8.05
N TYR A 65 5.96 6.61 -6.75
CA TYR A 65 6.35 5.61 -5.77
C TYR A 65 5.35 4.45 -5.67
N SER A 66 4.05 4.77 -5.55
CA SER A 66 3.00 3.73 -5.48
C SER A 66 2.90 2.91 -6.75
N LEU A 67 3.12 3.52 -7.93
CA LEU A 67 3.13 2.83 -9.21
C LEU A 67 4.35 1.90 -9.36
N LEU A 68 5.55 2.36 -8.97
CA LEU A 68 6.74 1.52 -8.95
C LEU A 68 6.58 0.32 -8.02
N MET A 69 6.02 0.53 -6.83
CA MET A 69 5.71 -0.56 -5.90
C MET A 69 4.68 -1.53 -6.48
N ALA A 70 3.64 -1.02 -7.17
CA ALA A 70 2.65 -1.85 -7.83
C ALA A 70 3.27 -2.70 -8.96
N VAL A 71 4.14 -2.12 -9.78
CA VAL A 71 4.86 -2.84 -10.84
C VAL A 71 5.75 -3.94 -10.25
N GLY A 72 6.52 -3.63 -9.21
CA GLY A 72 7.33 -4.63 -8.51
C GLY A 72 6.49 -5.76 -7.90
N CYS A 73 5.34 -5.41 -7.30
CA CYS A 73 4.42 -6.40 -6.75
C CYS A 73 3.81 -7.28 -7.86
N ALA A 74 3.39 -6.68 -8.98
CA ALA A 74 2.88 -7.41 -10.14
C ALA A 74 3.93 -8.34 -10.76
N TRP A 75 5.19 -7.90 -10.82
CA TRP A 75 6.32 -8.71 -11.27
C TRP A 75 6.50 -9.96 -10.40
N VAL A 76 6.55 -9.78 -9.08
CA VAL A 76 6.69 -10.89 -8.13
C VAL A 76 5.49 -11.84 -8.20
N ILE A 77 4.27 -11.31 -8.35
CA ILE A 77 3.09 -12.14 -8.55
C ILE A 77 3.23 -12.95 -9.83
N TRP A 78 3.62 -12.33 -10.94
CA TRP A 78 3.78 -13.00 -12.23
C TRP A 78 4.76 -14.16 -12.18
N GLU A 79 5.94 -13.93 -11.58
CA GLU A 79 6.99 -14.94 -11.45
C GLU A 79 6.53 -16.15 -10.63
N VAL A 80 5.79 -15.90 -9.55
CA VAL A 80 5.46 -16.94 -8.55
C VAL A 80 4.04 -17.50 -8.74
N TRP A 81 3.24 -16.97 -9.67
CA TRP A 81 1.84 -17.39 -9.88
C TRP A 81 1.72 -18.85 -10.30
N THR A 82 2.66 -19.34 -11.10
CA THR A 82 2.62 -20.70 -11.67
C THR A 82 2.95 -21.77 -10.63
N GLU A 83 3.71 -21.42 -9.59
CA GLU A 83 4.25 -22.37 -8.62
C GLU A 83 3.24 -22.83 -7.55
N HIS A 84 2.00 -22.34 -7.58
CA HIS A 84 0.93 -22.68 -6.62
C HIS A 84 1.43 -22.72 -5.16
N GLU A 85 2.25 -21.73 -4.77
CA GLU A 85 2.79 -21.62 -3.41
C GLU A 85 1.65 -21.59 -2.38
N ARG A 86 1.51 -22.70 -1.66
CA ARG A 86 0.69 -22.80 -0.45
C ARG A 86 1.62 -22.76 0.75
N SER A 87 1.21 -22.09 1.82
CA SER A 87 1.98 -22.14 3.05
C SER A 87 2.03 -23.57 3.61
N GLU A 88 3.19 -23.99 4.10
CA GLU A 88 3.45 -25.40 4.47
C GLU A 88 2.49 -25.95 5.53
N ILE A 89 2.08 -25.12 6.49
CA ILE A 89 1.29 -25.58 7.65
C ILE A 89 -0.18 -25.24 7.44
N LEU A 90 -0.49 -23.96 7.23
CA LEU A 90 -1.88 -23.49 7.17
C LEU A 90 -2.50 -23.50 5.77
N HIS A 91 -1.71 -23.91 4.75
CA HIS A 91 -2.13 -23.99 3.35
C HIS A 91 -2.77 -22.70 2.80
N ILE A 92 -2.41 -21.55 3.36
CA ILE A 92 -2.89 -20.25 2.91
C ILE A 92 -2.28 -20.00 1.52
N PRO A 93 -3.12 -19.68 0.52
CA PRO A 93 -2.64 -19.34 -0.80
C PRO A 93 -2.07 -17.91 -0.78
N LEU A 94 -0.74 -17.81 -0.73
CA LEU A 94 0.01 -16.55 -0.61
C LEU A 94 -0.21 -15.61 -1.79
N ALA A 95 -0.52 -16.16 -2.97
CA ALA A 95 -0.81 -15.43 -4.18
C ALA A 95 -1.97 -14.42 -4.00
N TRP A 96 -3.02 -14.79 -3.26
CA TRP A 96 -4.17 -13.89 -3.02
C TRP A 96 -3.84 -12.73 -2.09
N LEU A 97 -3.00 -12.98 -1.07
CA LEU A 97 -2.51 -11.93 -0.18
C LEU A 97 -1.67 -10.91 -0.96
N ARG A 98 -0.78 -11.38 -1.86
CA ARG A 98 -0.01 -10.50 -2.74
C ARG A 98 -0.92 -9.71 -3.69
N LEU A 99 -1.94 -10.35 -4.25
CA LEU A 99 -2.92 -9.69 -5.13
C LEU A 99 -3.70 -8.59 -4.38
N LEU A 100 -4.07 -8.83 -3.12
CA LEU A 100 -4.71 -7.82 -2.27
C LEU A 100 -3.82 -6.58 -2.11
N LEU A 101 -2.53 -6.77 -1.84
CA LEU A 101 -1.57 -5.67 -1.75
C LEU A 101 -1.44 -4.92 -3.09
N LEU A 102 -1.38 -5.65 -4.22
CA LEU A 102 -1.34 -5.05 -5.54
C LEU A 102 -2.57 -4.17 -5.79
N VAL A 103 -3.77 -4.66 -5.48
CA VAL A 103 -5.03 -3.91 -5.61
C VAL A 103 -5.00 -2.65 -4.75
N ALA A 104 -4.48 -2.72 -3.53
CA ALA A 104 -4.34 -1.56 -2.65
C ALA A 104 -3.39 -0.51 -3.25
N LEU A 105 -2.22 -0.93 -3.76
CA LEU A 105 -1.24 -0.03 -4.37
C LEU A 105 -1.76 0.63 -5.65
N VAL A 106 -2.46 -0.14 -6.50
CA VAL A 106 -3.13 0.39 -7.69
C VAL A 106 -4.22 1.39 -7.30
N SER A 107 -5.00 1.09 -6.26
CA SER A 107 -6.05 1.99 -5.77
C SER A 107 -5.48 3.32 -5.26
N VAL A 108 -4.37 3.28 -4.51
CA VAL A 108 -3.66 4.48 -4.04
C VAL A 108 -3.10 5.28 -5.22
N SER A 109 -2.44 4.61 -6.16
CA SER A 109 -1.89 5.25 -7.37
C SER A 109 -3.00 5.95 -8.17
N ALA A 110 -4.11 5.27 -8.40
CA ALA A 110 -5.27 5.80 -9.10
C ALA A 110 -5.89 6.99 -8.35
N TYR A 111 -5.96 6.94 -7.02
CA TYR A 111 -6.48 8.05 -6.21
C TYR A 111 -5.63 9.32 -6.39
N PHE A 112 -4.30 9.23 -6.30
CA PHE A 112 -3.44 10.38 -6.52
C PHE A 112 -3.51 10.91 -7.96
N LEU A 113 -3.59 10.00 -8.93
CA LEU A 113 -3.71 10.38 -10.34
C LEU A 113 -5.03 11.12 -10.60
N CYS A 114 -6.16 10.57 -10.15
CA CYS A 114 -7.48 11.17 -10.37
C CYS A 114 -7.68 12.48 -9.60
N SER A 115 -7.27 12.52 -8.32
CA SER A 115 -7.51 13.68 -7.45
C SER A 115 -6.67 14.90 -7.82
N ARG A 116 -5.50 14.74 -8.45
CA ARG A 116 -4.58 15.85 -8.72
C ARG A 116 -4.27 16.11 -10.19
N PHE A 117 -4.28 15.09 -11.04
CA PHE A 117 -3.95 15.21 -12.47
C PHE A 117 -5.17 15.20 -13.39
N GLY A 118 -6.36 14.95 -12.85
CA GLY A 118 -7.61 15.11 -13.58
C GLY A 118 -8.16 13.81 -14.13
N VAL A 119 -9.04 13.19 -13.35
CA VAL A 119 -10.35 12.88 -13.93
C VAL A 119 -11.24 14.08 -13.58
N SER A 120 -11.07 15.13 -14.38
CA SER A 120 -12.05 16.20 -14.51
C SER A 120 -13.34 15.56 -15.00
N LYS A 121 -14.20 15.13 -14.08
CA LYS A 121 -15.62 15.06 -14.42
C LYS A 121 -16.13 16.49 -14.33
N LYS A 122 -16.47 17.00 -15.51
CA LYS A 122 -17.51 18.01 -15.71
C LYS A 122 -18.66 17.80 -14.72
#